data_AF-A0A2G9YTN7-F1
#
_entry.id   AF-A0A2G9YTN7-F1
#
_cell.length_a   1.000
_cell.length_b   1.000
_cell.length_c   1.000
_cell.angle_alpha   90.00
_cell.angle_beta   90.00
_cell.angle_gamma   90.00
#
_symmetry.space_group_name_H-M   'P 1'
#
loop_
_entity.id
_entity.type
_entity.pdbx_description
1 polymer ?
#
loop_
_entity_poly.entity_id
_entity_poly.type
_entity_poly.pdbx_seq_one_letter_code
_entity_poly.pdbx_strand_id
1 'polypeptide(L)'
;MKLGNFTVKTKNGAMEIEVAYFDSHDAKVFKRLFDVWVKLNNGLGKYGRKTNIPEVLSEGMFCIFSKSARCQRKLKGKGSVSFDTINLKTGEREQIKASSIKSDLSSFGPKSEWDRLYFMSFYNNGNPDGTFDVYKIPNKLIYENKVNKGQTMKRQQKEKRRPRFSIMDDIIKAYKIKPMGKNIKVWQS
;
A
#
# COMPACT_ATOMS: atom_id res chain seq x y z
N MET A 1 13.19 1.48 14.19
CA MET A 1 12.06 0.55 14.08
C MET A 1 11.94 -0.20 15.38
N LYS A 2 10.75 -0.19 16.00
CA LYS A 2 10.44 -1.01 17.18
C LYS A 2 9.48 -2.12 16.77
N LEU A 3 9.77 -3.36 17.18
CA LEU A 3 8.85 -4.49 16.98
C LEU A 3 7.93 -4.65 18.19
N GLY A 4 6.76 -5.21 17.96
CA GLY A 4 5.86 -5.67 19.02
C GLY A 4 4.78 -6.58 18.48
N ASN A 5 3.95 -7.09 19.37
CA ASN A 5 2.86 -7.99 19.01
C ASN A 5 1.53 -7.25 19.00
N PHE A 6 0.63 -7.67 18.13
CA PHE A 6 -0.73 -7.14 18.06
C PHE A 6 -1.72 -8.27 17.83
N THR A 7 -2.88 -8.22 18.50
CA THR A 7 -3.94 -9.20 18.33
C THR A 7 -5.00 -8.63 17.38
N VAL A 8 -5.11 -9.23 16.20
CA VAL A 8 -6.12 -8.87 15.20
C VAL A 8 -7.30 -9.82 15.28
N LYS A 9 -8.52 -9.28 15.23
CA LYS A 9 -9.74 -10.08 15.12
C LYS A 9 -10.00 -10.37 13.64
N THR A 10 -10.10 -11.65 13.28
CA THR A 10 -10.45 -12.08 11.92
C THR A 10 -11.73 -12.89 11.93
N LYS A 11 -12.29 -13.18 10.74
CA LYS A 11 -13.44 -14.09 10.60
C LYS A 11 -13.16 -15.49 11.16
N ASN A 12 -11.90 -15.91 11.21
CA ASN A 12 -11.47 -17.21 11.71
C ASN A 12 -11.06 -17.20 13.19
N GLY A 13 -11.35 -16.12 13.90
CA GLY A 13 -10.94 -15.89 15.29
C GLY A 13 -9.78 -14.90 15.42
N ALA A 14 -9.28 -14.76 16.65
CA ALA A 14 -8.14 -13.89 16.94
C ALA A 14 -6.83 -14.48 16.40
N MET A 15 -5.97 -13.61 15.90
CA MET A 15 -4.64 -13.94 15.41
C MET A 15 -3.63 -12.99 16.04
N GLU A 16 -2.50 -13.52 16.47
CA GLU A 16 -1.37 -12.72 16.97
C GLU A 16 -0.39 -12.50 15.81
N ILE A 17 -0.04 -11.24 15.58
CA ILE A 17 0.89 -10.82 14.54
C ILE A 17 2.03 -9.99 15.13
N GLU A 18 3.19 -10.05 14.50
CA GLU A 18 4.30 -9.12 14.75
C GLU A 18 4.10 -7.88 13.88
N VAL A 19 4.20 -6.71 14.50
CA VAL A 19 4.10 -5.41 13.84
C VAL A 19 5.35 -4.58 14.09
N ALA A 20 5.66 -3.72 13.14
CA ALA A 20 6.69 -2.70 13.25
C ALA A 20 6.06 -1.32 13.46
N TYR A 21 6.53 -0.65 14.50
CA TYR A 21 6.25 0.74 14.80
C TYR A 21 7.38 1.60 14.24
N PHE A 22 7.00 2.67 13.55
CA PHE A 22 7.92 3.63 12.95
C PHE A 22 7.72 5.02 13.55
N ASP A 23 8.83 5.74 13.71
CA ASP A 23 8.85 7.09 14.25
C ASP A 23 9.60 8.07 13.32
N SER A 24 9.91 9.26 13.83
CA SER A 24 10.68 10.28 13.09
C SER A 24 12.14 9.88 12.83
N HIS A 25 12.74 8.99 13.63
CA HIS A 25 14.08 8.47 13.37
C HIS A 25 14.06 7.53 12.17
N ASP A 26 13.04 6.67 12.09
CA ASP A 26 12.83 5.79 10.94
C ASP A 26 12.57 6.58 9.64
N ALA A 27 11.90 7.74 9.73
CA ALA A 27 11.72 8.62 8.58
C ALA A 27 13.05 9.04 7.91
N LYS A 28 14.11 9.27 8.71
CA LYS A 28 15.45 9.59 8.18
C LYS A 28 16.07 8.42 7.44
N VAL A 29 15.81 7.18 7.90
CA VAL A 29 16.24 5.96 7.21
C VAL A 29 15.49 5.81 5.89
N PHE A 30 14.17 6.00 5.90
CA PHE A 30 13.35 5.94 4.69
C PHE A 30 13.76 6.98 3.66
N LYS A 31 14.14 8.20 4.05
CA LYS A 31 14.72 9.18 3.13
C LYS A 31 15.95 8.62 2.41
N ARG A 32 16.92 8.06 3.16
CA ARG A 32 18.15 7.50 2.54
C ARG A 32 17.84 6.36 1.58
N LEU A 33 16.95 5.46 1.97
CA LEU A 33 16.53 4.33 1.13
C LEU A 33 15.76 4.80 -0.12
N PHE A 34 14.92 5.83 0.03
CA PHE A 34 14.22 6.46 -1.09
C PHE A 34 15.21 7.10 -2.07
N ASP A 35 16.20 7.86 -1.58
CA ASP A 35 17.24 8.49 -2.40
C ASP A 35 18.04 7.42 -3.19
N VAL A 36 18.35 6.27 -2.56
CA VAL A 36 18.98 5.13 -3.23
C VAL A 36 18.07 4.54 -4.32
N TRP A 37 16.79 4.35 -4.04
CA TRP A 37 15.83 3.85 -5.01
C TRP A 37 15.67 4.78 -6.21
N VAL A 38 15.64 6.10 -6.00
CA VAL A 38 15.61 7.10 -7.09
C VAL A 38 16.87 6.98 -7.96
N LYS A 39 18.06 6.92 -7.35
CA LYS A 39 19.32 6.75 -8.07
C LYS A 39 19.34 5.47 -8.91
N LEU A 40 18.91 4.35 -8.32
CA LEU A 40 18.79 3.07 -9.02
C LEU A 40 17.86 3.21 -10.24
N ASN A 41 16.67 3.78 -10.06
CA ASN A 41 15.69 3.93 -11.14
C ASN A 41 16.15 4.87 -12.27
N ASN A 42 16.94 5.89 -11.95
CA ASN A 42 17.56 6.74 -12.98
C ASN A 42 18.60 5.97 -13.79
N GLY A 43 19.36 5.06 -13.14
CA GLY A 43 20.27 4.14 -13.83
C GLY A 43 19.53 3.11 -14.69
N LEU A 44 18.53 2.42 -14.11
CA LEU A 44 17.75 1.38 -14.80
C LEU A 44 17.01 1.93 -16.01
N GLY A 45 16.53 3.17 -15.97
CA GLY A 45 15.81 3.79 -17.08
C GLY A 45 16.60 3.83 -18.40
N LYS A 46 17.93 3.73 -18.35
CA LYS A 46 18.80 3.64 -19.55
C LYS A 46 18.82 2.25 -20.18
N TYR A 47 18.47 1.22 -19.42
CA TYR A 47 18.60 -0.19 -19.81
C TYR A 47 17.27 -0.94 -19.84
N GLY A 48 16.19 -0.34 -19.33
CA GLY A 48 14.87 -0.96 -19.34
C GLY A 48 13.88 -0.30 -18.40
N ARG A 49 12.95 -1.10 -17.89
CA ARG A 49 11.86 -0.62 -17.03
C ARG A 49 12.40 -0.26 -15.64
N LYS A 50 11.96 0.91 -15.15
CA LYS A 50 12.13 1.32 -13.76
C LYS A 50 11.34 0.38 -12.84
N THR A 51 11.81 0.22 -11.61
CA THR A 51 11.09 -0.50 -10.55
C THR A 51 10.09 0.42 -9.88
N ASN A 52 8.95 -0.14 -9.46
CA ASN A 52 8.02 0.61 -8.63
C ASN A 52 8.64 0.91 -7.25
N ILE A 53 8.03 1.81 -6.47
CA ILE A 53 8.45 2.05 -5.10
C ILE A 53 8.40 0.75 -4.27
N PRO A 54 9.44 0.42 -3.49
CA PRO A 54 9.43 -0.74 -2.60
C PRO A 54 8.29 -0.69 -1.58
N GLU A 55 7.60 -1.80 -1.40
CA GLU A 55 6.46 -1.92 -0.47
C GLU A 55 6.84 -1.51 0.96
N VAL A 56 8.02 -1.94 1.44
CA VAL A 56 8.57 -1.55 2.75
C VAL A 56 8.65 -0.03 2.92
N LEU A 57 8.99 0.71 1.86
CA LEU A 57 9.05 2.18 1.92
C LEU A 57 7.65 2.76 1.96
N SER A 58 6.77 2.38 1.02
CA SER A 58 5.41 2.94 0.99
C SER A 58 4.63 2.63 2.27
N GLU A 59 4.67 1.39 2.75
CA GLU A 59 3.97 0.97 3.97
C GLU A 59 4.55 1.62 5.22
N GLY A 60 5.87 1.75 5.31
CA GLY A 60 6.53 2.43 6.42
C GLY A 60 6.19 3.93 6.46
N MET A 61 6.26 4.60 5.31
CA MET A 61 5.89 6.02 5.18
C MET A 61 4.40 6.24 5.49
N PHE A 62 3.52 5.32 5.05
CA PHE A 62 2.11 5.34 5.43
C PHE A 62 1.94 5.26 6.95
N CYS A 63 2.62 4.32 7.62
CA CYS A 63 2.53 4.16 9.08
C CYS A 63 2.95 5.42 9.84
N ILE A 64 4.00 6.12 9.40
CA ILE A 64 4.43 7.38 10.03
C ILE A 64 3.34 8.46 9.89
N PHE A 65 2.72 8.54 8.72
CA PHE A 65 1.62 9.47 8.42
C PHE A 65 0.35 9.15 9.20
N SER A 66 -0.13 7.90 9.15
CA SER A 66 -1.42 7.49 9.70
C SER A 66 -1.37 7.13 11.20
N LYS A 67 -0.17 6.94 11.75
CA LYS A 67 0.07 6.30 13.07
C LYS A 67 -0.43 4.85 13.14
N SER A 68 -0.49 4.18 11.99
CA SER A 68 -0.66 2.72 11.91
C SER A 68 0.64 2.00 12.24
N ALA A 69 0.58 0.68 12.42
CA ALA A 69 1.76 -0.18 12.50
C ALA A 69 1.83 -1.11 11.29
N ARG A 70 3.02 -1.40 10.79
CA ARG A 70 3.23 -2.25 9.63
C ARG A 70 3.25 -3.72 10.04
N CYS A 71 2.54 -4.57 9.33
CA CYS A 71 2.54 -6.01 9.57
C CYS A 71 3.86 -6.62 9.09
N GLN A 72 4.46 -7.47 9.92
CA GLN A 72 5.69 -8.18 9.58
C GLN A 72 5.40 -9.64 9.27
N ARG A 73 4.78 -10.35 10.22
CA ARG A 73 4.45 -11.78 10.07
C ARG A 73 3.39 -12.23 11.06
N LYS A 74 2.77 -13.36 10.75
CA LYS A 74 1.91 -14.08 11.69
C LYS A 74 2.77 -14.76 12.75
N LEU A 75 2.36 -14.67 14.01
CA LEU A 75 2.96 -15.41 15.12
C LEU A 75 2.10 -16.62 15.50
N LYS A 76 0.80 -16.41 15.77
CA LYS A 76 -0.12 -17.46 16.24
C LYS A 76 -1.53 -17.27 15.66
N GLY A 77 -2.33 -18.35 15.67
CA GLY A 77 -3.74 -18.34 15.26
C GLY A 77 -4.02 -18.81 13.83
N LYS A 78 -5.31 -19.02 13.54
CA LYS A 78 -5.81 -19.50 12.24
C LYS A 78 -6.03 -18.34 11.26
N GLY A 79 -5.78 -18.59 9.97
CA GLY A 79 -5.90 -17.60 8.89
C GLY A 79 -4.56 -17.13 8.33
N SER A 80 -4.63 -16.20 7.37
CA SER A 80 -3.49 -15.58 6.69
C SER A 80 -3.42 -14.08 6.98
N VAL A 81 -2.20 -13.54 6.99
CA VAL A 81 -1.95 -12.09 6.99
C VAL A 81 -1.83 -11.66 5.54
N SER A 82 -2.82 -10.92 5.06
CA SER A 82 -2.87 -10.43 3.66
C SER A 82 -3.03 -8.92 3.54
N PHE A 83 -2.93 -8.24 4.68
CA PHE A 83 -3.01 -6.80 4.85
C PHE A 83 -1.63 -6.29 5.28
N ASP A 84 -1.35 -5.04 5.00
CA ASP A 84 0.01 -4.51 5.08
C ASP A 84 0.21 -3.71 6.37
N THR A 85 -0.83 -3.03 6.86
CA THR A 85 -0.79 -2.25 8.10
C THR A 85 -2.03 -2.50 8.97
N ILE A 86 -1.92 -2.16 10.27
CA ILE A 86 -3.02 -2.15 11.23
C ILE A 86 -3.20 -0.74 11.75
N ASN A 87 -4.44 -0.27 11.73
CA ASN A 87 -4.82 0.93 12.45
C ASN A 87 -4.84 0.64 13.95
N LEU A 88 -3.91 1.23 14.70
CA LEU A 88 -3.76 0.95 16.14
C LEU A 88 -4.95 1.43 16.99
N LYS A 89 -5.75 2.39 16.49
CA LYS A 89 -6.90 2.92 17.21
C LYS A 89 -8.16 2.08 17.00
N THR A 90 -8.40 1.67 15.76
CA THR A 90 -9.64 0.95 15.38
C THR A 90 -9.45 -0.56 15.30
N GLY A 91 -8.22 -1.04 15.19
CA GLY A 91 -7.89 -2.45 14.91
C GLY A 91 -8.18 -2.88 13.47
N GLU A 92 -8.54 -1.94 12.59
CA GLU A 92 -8.83 -2.23 11.18
C GLU A 92 -7.57 -2.69 10.44
N ARG A 93 -7.74 -3.70 9.59
CA ARG A 93 -6.71 -4.22 8.67
C ARG A 93 -6.67 -3.37 7.42
N GLU A 94 -5.50 -2.87 7.08
CA GLU A 94 -5.32 -1.89 6.02
C GLU A 94 -4.43 -2.48 4.91
N GLN A 95 -4.93 -2.49 3.68
CA GLN A 95 -4.14 -2.79 2.48
C GLN A 95 -3.62 -1.47 1.89
N ILE A 96 -2.33 -1.42 1.62
CA ILE A 96 -1.64 -0.32 0.97
C ILE A 96 -1.30 -0.74 -0.46
N LYS A 97 -1.59 0.16 -1.41
CA LYS A 97 -1.09 0.08 -2.77
C LYS A 97 -0.37 1.38 -3.08
N ALA A 98 0.76 1.30 -3.77
CA ALA A 98 1.56 2.48 -4.05
C ALA A 98 2.08 2.46 -5.49
N SER A 99 2.20 3.65 -6.08
CA SER A 99 2.77 3.83 -7.40
C SER A 99 3.60 5.10 -7.46
N SER A 100 4.73 5.04 -8.17
CA SER A 100 5.57 6.20 -8.50
C SER A 100 5.37 6.71 -9.93
N ILE A 101 4.44 6.13 -10.69
CA ILE A 101 4.12 6.50 -12.06
C ILE A 101 2.67 6.95 -12.21
N LYS A 102 2.38 7.69 -13.28
CA LYS A 102 1.06 8.33 -13.54
C LYS A 102 -0.10 7.34 -13.61
N SER A 103 0.14 6.15 -14.13
CA SER A 103 -0.85 5.07 -14.29
C SER A 103 -0.27 3.81 -13.66
N ASP A 104 -0.87 3.36 -12.56
CA ASP A 104 -0.42 2.17 -11.86
C ASP A 104 -0.97 0.88 -12.49
N LEU A 105 -0.35 -0.24 -12.11
CA LEU A 105 -0.91 -1.58 -12.33
C LEU A 105 -0.92 -2.32 -11.00
N SER A 106 -1.90 -2.01 -10.16
CA SER A 106 -2.05 -2.62 -8.85
C SER A 106 -2.46 -4.08 -8.97
N SER A 107 -1.74 -4.96 -8.28
CA SER A 107 -2.04 -6.40 -8.21
C SER A 107 -2.65 -6.78 -6.88
N PHE A 108 -3.65 -7.64 -6.92
CA PHE A 108 -4.31 -8.20 -5.74
C PHE A 108 -4.12 -9.71 -5.67
N GLY A 109 -3.88 -10.23 -4.47
CA GLY A 109 -3.82 -11.67 -4.25
C GLY A 109 -5.21 -12.31 -4.39
N PRO A 110 -5.30 -13.60 -4.78
CA PRO A 110 -6.59 -14.29 -4.90
C PRO A 110 -7.33 -14.44 -3.57
N LYS A 111 -6.60 -14.39 -2.45
CA LYS A 111 -7.11 -14.53 -1.08
C LYS A 111 -6.90 -13.28 -0.23
N SER A 112 -6.58 -12.15 -0.85
CA SER A 112 -6.32 -10.91 -0.11
C SER A 112 -7.60 -10.38 0.53
N GLU A 113 -7.56 -10.24 1.85
CA GLU A 113 -8.59 -9.63 2.68
C GLU A 113 -8.04 -8.42 3.43
N TRP A 114 -8.87 -7.38 3.55
CA TRP A 114 -8.60 -6.16 4.31
C TRP A 114 -9.93 -5.53 4.73
N ASP A 115 -9.88 -4.59 5.67
CA ASP A 115 -11.02 -3.78 6.07
C ASP A 115 -11.02 -2.44 5.32
N ARG A 116 -9.84 -1.83 5.16
CA ARG A 116 -9.64 -0.59 4.39
C ARG A 116 -8.54 -0.73 3.35
N LEU A 117 -8.69 -0.03 2.23
CA LEU A 117 -7.64 0.10 1.23
C LEU A 117 -7.23 1.56 1.08
N TYR A 118 -5.93 1.79 1.08
CA TYR A 118 -5.33 3.08 0.77
C TYR A 118 -4.43 2.97 -0.46
N PHE A 119 -4.50 3.98 -1.32
CA PHE A 119 -3.60 4.14 -2.45
C PHE A 119 -2.68 5.33 -2.21
N MET A 120 -1.38 5.14 -2.40
CA MET A 120 -0.35 6.17 -2.29
C MET A 120 0.19 6.50 -3.68
N SER A 121 0.08 7.77 -4.08
CA SER A 121 0.69 8.25 -5.32
C SER A 121 1.95 9.05 -5.00
N PHE A 122 3.10 8.52 -5.41
CA PHE A 122 4.41 9.18 -5.38
C PHE A 122 4.74 9.86 -6.72
N TYR A 123 3.76 9.93 -7.63
CA TYR A 123 3.98 10.52 -8.94
C TYR A 123 4.03 12.05 -8.82
N ASN A 124 5.22 12.62 -9.03
CA ASN A 124 5.45 14.05 -9.09
C ASN A 124 6.04 14.43 -10.45
N ASN A 125 5.23 14.37 -11.50
CA ASN A 125 5.62 14.68 -12.88
C ASN A 125 6.88 13.92 -13.37
N GLY A 126 7.10 12.70 -12.85
CA GLY A 126 8.26 11.87 -13.17
C GLY A 126 9.53 12.15 -12.35
N ASN A 127 9.50 13.14 -11.46
CA ASN A 127 10.59 13.53 -10.57
C ASN A 127 10.23 13.25 -9.10
N PRO A 128 10.36 12.00 -8.64
CA PRO A 128 10.01 11.62 -7.27
C PRO A 128 10.94 12.32 -6.25
N ASP A 129 10.36 13.10 -5.34
CA ASP A 129 11.05 13.89 -4.29
C ASP A 129 10.71 13.43 -2.86
N GLY A 130 9.99 12.31 -2.76
CA GLY A 130 9.55 11.73 -1.49
C GLY A 130 8.20 12.21 -1.00
N THR A 131 7.59 13.18 -1.70
CA THR A 131 6.22 13.57 -1.41
C THR A 131 5.24 12.55 -1.98
N PHE A 132 4.10 12.38 -1.30
CA PHE A 132 3.04 11.50 -1.77
C PHE A 132 1.64 11.99 -1.40
N ASP A 133 0.68 11.62 -2.24
CA ASP A 133 -0.73 11.76 -1.95
C ASP A 133 -1.29 10.44 -1.41
N VAL A 134 -2.22 10.52 -0.46
CA VAL A 134 -2.92 9.34 0.09
C VAL A 134 -4.39 9.42 -0.26
N TYR A 135 -4.94 8.33 -0.78
CA TYR A 135 -6.34 8.18 -1.13
C TYR A 135 -6.93 7.02 -0.36
N LYS A 136 -8.06 7.24 0.31
CA LYS A 136 -8.88 6.15 0.86
C LYS A 136 -9.80 5.64 -0.24
N ILE A 137 -9.66 4.38 -0.64
CA ILE A 137 -10.42 3.83 -1.75
C ILE A 137 -11.60 3.00 -1.22
N PRO A 138 -12.84 3.28 -1.66
CA PRO A 138 -13.98 2.46 -1.30
C PRO A 138 -13.81 1.02 -1.81
N ASN A 139 -13.88 0.03 -0.91
CA ASN A 139 -13.73 -1.39 -1.25
C ASN A 139 -14.71 -1.85 -2.35
N LYS A 140 -15.93 -1.31 -2.35
CA LYS A 140 -16.94 -1.61 -3.38
C LYS A 140 -16.40 -1.36 -4.77
N LEU A 141 -15.76 -0.20 -5.00
CA LEU A 141 -15.18 0.16 -6.29
C LEU A 141 -14.04 -0.78 -6.68
N ILE A 142 -13.25 -1.27 -5.72
CA ILE A 142 -12.17 -2.25 -5.99
C ILE A 142 -12.74 -3.59 -6.43
N TYR A 143 -13.70 -4.16 -5.67
CA TYR A 143 -14.23 -5.50 -5.95
C TYR A 143 -15.10 -5.54 -7.21
N GLU A 144 -15.80 -4.45 -7.52
CA GLU A 144 -16.66 -4.31 -8.69
C GLU A 144 -15.90 -3.84 -9.94
N ASN A 145 -14.67 -3.33 -9.80
CA ASN A 145 -13.89 -2.86 -10.95
C ASN A 145 -13.69 -3.98 -11.97
N LYS A 146 -13.85 -3.64 -13.25
CA LYS A 146 -13.59 -4.55 -14.37
C LYS A 146 -12.09 -4.68 -14.60
N VAL A 147 -11.60 -5.91 -14.61
CA VAL A 147 -10.20 -6.22 -14.92
C VAL A 147 -10.02 -6.50 -16.41
N ASN A 148 -11.08 -6.99 -17.05
CA ASN A 148 -11.18 -7.17 -18.50
C ASN A 148 -12.66 -7.06 -18.91
N LYS A 149 -12.94 -7.24 -20.21
CA LYS A 149 -14.31 -7.14 -20.76
C LYS A 149 -15.34 -8.01 -20.03
N GLY A 150 -14.95 -9.19 -19.54
CA GLY A 150 -15.88 -10.18 -18.99
C GLY A 150 -15.81 -10.38 -17.47
N GLN A 151 -14.82 -9.82 -16.78
CA GLN A 151 -14.54 -10.17 -15.39
C GLN A 151 -14.23 -8.95 -14.53
N THR A 152 -14.89 -8.90 -13.38
CA THR A 152 -14.52 -8.02 -12.28
C THR A 152 -13.38 -8.60 -11.45
N MET A 153 -12.78 -7.77 -10.60
CA MET A 153 -11.80 -8.18 -9.61
C MET A 153 -12.30 -9.37 -8.78
N LYS A 154 -13.52 -9.26 -8.25
CA LYS A 154 -14.16 -10.33 -7.45
C LYS A 154 -14.30 -11.64 -8.22
N ARG A 155 -14.63 -11.59 -9.52
CA ARG A 155 -14.73 -12.79 -10.36
C ARG A 155 -13.36 -13.45 -10.57
N GLN A 156 -12.32 -12.67 -10.84
CA GLN A 156 -10.97 -13.22 -10.98
C GLN A 156 -10.44 -13.83 -9.68
N GLN A 157 -10.74 -13.26 -8.51
CA GLN A 157 -10.36 -13.86 -7.24
C GLN A 157 -11.04 -15.22 -7.01
N LYS A 158 -12.32 -15.37 -7.38
CA LYS A 158 -13.03 -16.66 -7.30
C LYS A 158 -12.38 -17.74 -8.18
N GLU A 159 -11.82 -17.34 -9.31
CA GLU A 159 -11.02 -18.20 -10.19
C GLU A 159 -9.58 -18.42 -9.71
N LYS A 160 -9.25 -17.99 -8.47
CA LYS A 160 -7.91 -18.08 -7.86
C LYS A 160 -6.83 -17.32 -8.65
N ARG A 161 -7.21 -16.35 -9.47
CA ARG A 161 -6.29 -15.49 -10.25
C ARG A 161 -5.89 -14.24 -9.46
N ARG A 162 -4.82 -13.58 -9.91
CA ARG A 162 -4.38 -12.27 -9.42
C ARG A 162 -4.90 -11.17 -10.33
N PRO A 163 -6.00 -10.48 -9.98
CA PRO A 163 -6.47 -9.35 -10.77
C PRO A 163 -5.48 -8.19 -10.71
N ARG A 164 -5.33 -7.52 -11.85
CA ARG A 164 -4.43 -6.38 -12.05
C ARG A 164 -5.15 -5.29 -12.81
N PHE A 165 -5.20 -4.08 -12.26
CA PHE A 165 -5.84 -2.93 -12.90
C PHE A 165 -5.30 -1.62 -12.28
N SER A 166 -5.63 -0.48 -12.87
CA SER A 166 -5.14 0.82 -12.42
C SER A 166 -6.07 1.41 -11.38
N ILE A 167 -5.62 1.57 -10.13
CA ILE A 167 -6.45 2.27 -9.13
C ILE A 167 -6.54 3.76 -9.48
N MET A 168 -5.47 4.35 -9.99
CA MET A 168 -5.43 5.76 -10.38
C MET A 168 -6.39 6.05 -11.52
N ASP A 169 -6.33 5.28 -12.61
CA ASP A 169 -7.15 5.56 -13.80
C ASP A 169 -8.58 5.05 -13.64
N ASP A 170 -8.75 3.79 -13.22
CA ASP A 170 -10.06 3.14 -13.23
C ASP A 170 -10.95 3.56 -12.04
N ILE A 171 -10.34 4.09 -10.97
CA ILE A 171 -11.06 4.41 -9.74
C ILE A 171 -10.89 5.88 -9.33
N ILE A 172 -9.68 6.34 -9.05
CA ILE A 172 -9.47 7.70 -8.51
C ILE A 172 -9.95 8.76 -9.51
N LYS A 173 -9.50 8.69 -10.76
CA LYS A 173 -9.89 9.65 -11.81
C LYS A 173 -11.36 9.47 -12.22
N ALA A 174 -11.79 8.23 -12.47
CA ALA A 174 -13.16 7.94 -12.90
C ALA A 174 -14.22 8.43 -11.89
N TYR A 175 -13.96 8.27 -10.59
CA TYR A 175 -14.89 8.66 -9.52
C TYR A 175 -14.51 9.97 -8.82
N LYS A 176 -13.50 10.70 -9.33
CA LYS A 176 -13.01 11.98 -8.79
C LYS A 176 -12.72 11.92 -7.28
N ILE A 177 -12.11 10.83 -6.82
CA ILE A 177 -11.79 10.63 -5.40
C ILE A 177 -10.74 11.65 -4.99
N LYS A 178 -11.03 12.43 -3.95
CA LYS A 178 -10.09 13.40 -3.39
C LYS A 178 -9.06 12.72 -2.48
N PRO A 179 -7.80 13.18 -2.47
CA PRO A 179 -6.82 12.68 -1.52
C PRO A 179 -7.24 13.07 -0.09
N MET A 180 -7.00 12.17 0.86
CA MET A 180 -7.12 12.47 2.30
C MET A 180 -5.90 13.20 2.86
N GLY A 181 -4.76 13.09 2.18
CA GLY A 181 -3.54 13.84 2.45
C GLY A 181 -2.84 14.12 1.13
N LYS A 182 -2.41 15.37 0.93
CA LYS A 182 -1.78 15.82 -0.32
C LYS A 182 -0.36 16.29 -0.04
N ASN A 183 0.57 15.99 -0.95
CA ASN A 183 1.99 16.38 -0.85
C ASN A 183 2.60 16.05 0.52
N ILE A 184 2.21 14.90 1.09
CA ILE A 184 2.68 14.46 2.40
C ILE A 184 4.16 14.14 2.30
N LYS A 185 4.93 14.63 3.28
CA LYS A 185 6.35 14.32 3.45
C LYS A 185 6.59 13.91 4.90
N VAL A 186 7.16 12.74 5.11
CA VAL A 186 7.31 12.16 6.46
C VAL A 186 8.68 12.41 7.08
N TRP A 187 9.61 12.97 6.33
CA TRP A 187 10.92 13.44 6.80
C TRP A 187 11.06 14.93 6.54
N GLN A 188 11.78 15.61 7.42
CA GLN A 188 12.19 17.00 7.22
C GLN A 188 13.36 17.07 6.23
N SER A 189 13.44 18.19 5.52
CA SER A 189 14.50 18.53 4.57
C SER A 189 15.87 18.56 5.23
#